data_AF-A0A6M3KDB3-F1
#
_entry.id   AF-A0A6M3KDB3-F1
#
_cell.length_a   1.000
_cell.length_b   1.000
_cell.length_c   1.000
_cell.angle_alpha   90.00
_cell.angle_beta   90.00
_cell.angle_gamma   90.00
#
_symmetry.space_group_name_H-M   'P 1'
#
loop_
_entity.id
_entity.type
_entity.pdbx_description
1 polymer ?
#
loop_
_entity_poly.entity_id
_entity_poly.type
_entity_poly.pdbx_seq_one_letter_code
_entity_poly.pdbx_strand_id
1 'polypeptide(L)'
;MVKNKLIGRPSKYNAAIIDPKIDEYLKTCGREQTRLPSIAGLAIFLNVNQDTIYTWKHKYPEFSEHIKKIADQQQEELMSSGLYGGREINAGMAVFLLKALHGLKENEPQTLIQVNVKPILGNIDPK
;
A
#
# COMPACT_ATOMS: atom_id res chain seq x y z
N MET A 1 -9.22 2.21 42.65
CA MET A 1 -8.14 1.37 42.07
C MET A 1 -8.57 0.89 40.69
N VAL A 2 -7.93 1.35 39.61
CA VAL A 2 -7.90 0.59 38.33
C VAL A 2 -6.52 0.85 37.71
N LYS A 3 -5.59 -0.07 37.93
CA LYS A 3 -4.32 -0.11 37.19
C LYS A 3 -4.31 -1.42 36.42
N ASN A 4 -4.87 -1.43 35.20
CA ASN A 4 -4.59 -2.50 34.25
C ASN A 4 -3.63 -1.95 33.19
N LYS A 5 -2.41 -1.63 33.64
CA LYS A 5 -1.31 -1.32 32.74
C LYS A 5 -0.83 -2.67 32.21
N LEU A 6 -1.26 -3.05 31.01
CA LEU A 6 -0.64 -4.17 30.29
C LEU A 6 0.76 -3.72 29.87
N ILE A 7 1.72 -3.84 30.79
CA ILE A 7 3.15 -3.61 30.53
C ILE A 7 3.69 -4.92 29.96
N GLY A 8 3.58 -5.09 28.66
CA GLY A 8 4.12 -6.24 27.95
C GLY A 8 3.83 -6.17 26.46
N ARG A 9 4.70 -6.81 25.67
CA ARG A 9 4.48 -7.03 24.23
C ARG A 9 3.15 -7.78 24.03
N PRO A 10 2.15 -7.18 23.36
CA PRO A 10 0.87 -7.86 23.16
C PRO A 10 1.07 -9.12 22.31
N SER A 11 0.83 -10.29 22.89
CA SER A 11 0.95 -11.58 22.19
C SER A 11 -0.37 -12.05 21.56
N LYS A 12 -1.50 -11.49 22.01
CA LYS A 12 -2.85 -11.79 21.51
C LYS A 12 -3.57 -10.49 21.16
N TYR A 13 -4.39 -10.54 20.11
CA TYR A 13 -5.25 -9.44 19.72
C TYR A 13 -6.39 -9.25 20.74
N ASN A 14 -6.61 -8.00 21.14
CA ASN A 14 -7.74 -7.56 21.95
C ASN A 14 -8.19 -6.20 21.40
N ALA A 15 -9.35 -6.20 20.73
CA ALA A 15 -9.93 -5.02 20.06
C ALA A 15 -9.96 -3.78 20.97
N ALA A 16 -10.45 -3.92 22.20
CA ALA A 16 -10.59 -2.81 23.16
C ALA A 16 -9.26 -2.13 23.54
N ILE A 17 -8.12 -2.77 23.27
CA ILE A 17 -6.79 -2.27 23.63
C ILE A 17 -5.96 -1.95 22.39
N ILE A 18 -6.08 -2.76 21.34
CA ILE A 18 -5.27 -2.64 20.13
C ILE A 18 -5.88 -1.63 19.17
N ASP A 19 -7.20 -1.58 19.01
CA ASP A 19 -7.80 -0.69 18.01
C ASP A 19 -7.58 0.80 18.32
N PRO A 20 -7.74 1.26 19.58
CA PRO A 20 -7.39 2.64 19.94
C PRO A 20 -5.91 2.96 19.67
N LYS A 21 -5.01 1.98 19.86
CA LYS A 21 -3.58 2.15 19.57
C LYS A 21 -3.27 2.24 18.08
N ILE A 22 -4.07 1.60 17.22
CA ILE A 22 -3.93 1.75 15.77
C ILE A 22 -4.30 3.19 15.39
N ASP A 23 -5.37 3.74 15.96
CA ASP A 23 -5.74 5.13 15.70
C ASP A 23 -4.70 6.11 16.27
N GLU A 24 -4.12 5.83 17.44
CA GLU A 24 -2.97 6.58 17.96
C GLU A 24 -1.77 6.53 17.01
N TYR A 25 -1.44 5.35 16.48
CA TYR A 25 -0.39 5.17 15.49
C TYR A 25 -0.64 6.01 14.23
N LEU A 26 -1.86 5.97 13.68
CA LEU A 26 -2.24 6.74 12.49
C LEU A 26 -2.09 8.24 12.70
N LYS A 27 -2.36 8.75 13.91
CA LYS A 27 -2.12 10.17 14.27
C LYS A 27 -0.63 10.55 14.32
N THR A 28 0.28 9.58 14.43
CA THR A 28 1.73 9.81 14.32
C THR A 28 2.25 9.74 12.89
N CYS A 29 1.37 9.43 11.94
CA CYS A 29 1.66 9.39 10.52
C CYS A 29 1.03 10.60 9.82
N GLY A 30 1.46 10.83 8.58
CA GLY A 30 0.98 11.92 7.76
C GLY A 30 2.12 12.79 7.25
N ARG A 31 1.72 13.76 6.43
CA ARG A 31 2.62 14.70 5.75
C ARG A 31 3.47 15.51 6.72
N GLU A 32 2.84 16.11 7.73
CA GLU A 32 3.54 16.95 8.72
C GLU A 32 4.55 16.16 9.55
N GLN A 33 4.32 14.85 9.74
CA GLN A 33 5.22 13.95 10.45
C GLN A 33 6.25 13.31 9.51
N THR A 34 6.18 13.56 8.20
CA THR A 34 7.01 12.92 7.16
C THR A 34 7.08 11.39 7.32
N ARG A 35 5.96 10.78 7.71
CA ARG A 35 5.88 9.36 8.04
C ARG A 35 4.65 8.75 7.39
N LEU A 36 4.89 7.87 6.43
CA LEU A 36 3.85 7.08 5.82
C LEU A 36 3.38 5.96 6.77
N PRO A 37 2.07 5.72 6.89
CA PRO A 37 1.57 4.58 7.62
C PRO A 37 1.97 3.28 6.91
N SER A 38 2.32 2.25 7.67
CA SER A 38 2.73 0.93 7.14
C SER A 38 2.53 -0.18 8.17
N ILE A 39 2.43 -1.43 7.69
CA ILE A 39 2.34 -2.61 8.56
C ILE A 39 3.58 -2.72 9.47
N ALA A 40 4.77 -2.47 8.92
CA ALA A 40 6.02 -2.46 9.68
C ALA A 40 6.02 -1.38 10.77
N GLY A 41 5.57 -0.16 10.44
CA GLY A 41 5.46 0.94 11.40
C GLY A 41 4.48 0.62 12.53
N LEU A 42 3.31 0.04 12.21
CA LEU A 42 2.36 -0.40 13.22
C LEU A 42 2.95 -1.48 14.13
N ALA A 43 3.66 -2.47 13.56
CA ALA A 43 4.30 -3.53 14.33
C ALA A 43 5.30 -2.96 15.34
N ILE A 44 6.13 -2.01 14.91
CA ILE A 44 7.08 -1.30 15.79
C ILE A 44 6.33 -0.52 16.88
N PHE A 45 5.28 0.22 16.52
CA PHE A 45 4.50 1.01 17.46
C PHE A 45 3.83 0.15 18.54
N LEU A 46 3.28 -1.00 18.15
CA LEU A 46 2.67 -1.97 19.07
C LEU A 46 3.70 -2.85 19.80
N ASN A 47 4.98 -2.72 19.46
CA ASN A 47 6.08 -3.56 19.92
C ASN A 47 5.87 -5.07 19.64
N VAL A 48 5.37 -5.42 18.45
CA VAL A 48 5.14 -6.80 17.98
C VAL A 48 5.91 -7.09 16.69
N ASN A 49 5.98 -8.36 16.28
CA ASN A 49 6.57 -8.71 14.98
C ASN A 49 5.53 -8.50 13.87
N GLN A 50 5.98 -8.27 12.64
CA GLN A 50 5.07 -8.16 11.49
C GLN A 50 4.25 -9.44 11.28
N ASP A 51 4.82 -10.61 11.53
CA ASP A 51 4.11 -11.89 11.44
C ASP A 51 2.89 -11.94 12.38
N THR A 52 2.98 -11.30 13.54
CA THR A 52 1.86 -11.18 14.47
C THR A 52 0.74 -10.34 13.86
N ILE A 53 1.07 -9.22 13.22
CA ILE A 53 0.11 -8.37 12.51
C ILE A 53 -0.56 -9.14 11.37
N TYR A 54 0.20 -9.86 10.54
CA TYR A 54 -0.36 -10.69 9.47
C TYR A 54 -1.25 -11.81 10.02
N THR A 55 -0.82 -12.49 11.08
CA THR A 55 -1.63 -13.51 11.75
C THR A 55 -2.95 -12.93 12.23
N TRP A 56 -2.94 -11.74 12.85
CA TRP A 56 -4.16 -11.08 13.31
C TRP A 56 -5.05 -10.65 12.14
N LYS A 57 -4.47 -10.11 11.05
CA LYS A 57 -5.19 -9.76 9.82
C LYS A 57 -5.97 -10.96 9.25
N HIS A 58 -5.36 -12.14 9.23
CA HIS A 58 -6.03 -13.34 8.70
C HIS A 58 -7.09 -13.91 9.65
N LYS A 59 -6.90 -13.75 10.96
CA LYS A 59 -7.75 -14.39 11.97
C LYS A 59 -8.95 -13.53 12.40
N TYR A 60 -8.81 -12.21 12.37
CA TYR A 60 -9.79 -11.27 12.92
C TYR A 60 -10.26 -10.29 11.83
N PRO A 61 -11.50 -10.41 11.33
CA PRO A 61 -12.03 -9.54 10.28
C PRO A 61 -11.96 -8.05 10.61
N GLU A 62 -12.32 -7.65 11.84
CA GLU A 62 -12.27 -6.26 12.31
C GLU A 62 -10.83 -5.71 12.24
N PHE A 63 -9.84 -6.49 12.70
CA PHE A 63 -8.43 -6.11 12.56
C PHE A 63 -8.01 -6.00 11.09
N SER A 64 -8.53 -6.86 10.21
CA SER A 64 -8.25 -6.74 8.77
C SER A 64 -8.75 -5.43 8.18
N GLU A 65 -9.85 -4.86 8.68
CA GLU A 65 -10.35 -3.55 8.23
C GLU A 65 -9.37 -2.44 8.59
N HIS A 66 -8.79 -2.48 9.80
CA HIS A 66 -7.73 -1.55 10.19
C HIS A 66 -6.50 -1.63 9.28
N ILE A 67 -6.09 -2.84 8.88
CA ILE A 67 -4.96 -2.99 7.95
C ILE A 67 -5.30 -2.45 6.54
N LYS A 68 -6.54 -2.60 6.07
CA LYS A 68 -6.98 -1.98 4.81
C LYS A 68 -6.94 -0.46 4.91
N LYS A 69 -7.48 0.12 6.00
CA LYS A 69 -7.42 1.57 6.27
C LYS A 69 -5.99 2.12 6.25
N ILE A 70 -5.03 1.39 6.84
CA ILE A 70 -3.61 1.75 6.79
C ILE A 70 -3.09 1.78 5.34
N ALA A 71 -3.45 0.78 4.53
CA ALA A 71 -3.05 0.72 3.13
C ALA A 71 -3.69 1.86 2.31
N ASP A 72 -4.98 2.09 2.48
CA ASP A 72 -5.72 3.15 1.78
C ASP A 72 -5.13 4.54 2.10
N GLN A 73 -4.83 4.80 3.38
CA GLN A 73 -4.22 6.06 3.78
C GLN A 73 -2.79 6.21 3.25
N GLN A 74 -1.99 5.13 3.25
CA GLN A 74 -0.67 5.16 2.62
C GLN A 74 -0.76 5.48 1.13
N GLN A 75 -1.71 4.88 0.41
CA GLN A 75 -1.91 5.12 -1.01
C GLN A 75 -2.28 6.58 -1.29
N GLU A 76 -3.23 7.14 -0.54
CA GLU A 76 -3.66 8.53 -0.71
C GLU A 76 -2.54 9.53 -0.40
N GLU A 77 -1.76 9.31 0.65
CA GLU A 77 -0.60 10.15 0.97
C GLU A 77 0.46 10.11 -0.14
N LEU A 78 0.75 8.93 -0.69
CA LEU A 78 1.70 8.80 -1.81
C LEU A 78 1.21 9.53 -3.08
N MET A 79 -0.08 9.40 -3.41
CA MET A 79 -0.68 10.06 -4.56
C MET A 79 -0.69 11.59 -4.40
N SER A 80 -1.17 12.08 -3.26
CA SER A 80 -1.29 13.52 -2.99
C SER A 80 0.07 14.21 -2.88
N SER A 81 1.07 13.58 -2.24
CA SER A 81 2.44 14.11 -2.19
C SER A 81 3.06 14.25 -3.58
N GLY A 82 2.78 13.30 -4.50
CA GLY A 82 3.23 13.37 -5.88
C GLY A 82 2.56 14.49 -6.69
N LEU A 83 1.25 14.70 -6.50
CA LEU A 83 0.48 15.70 -7.25
C LEU A 83 0.81 17.15 -6.86
N TYR A 84 0.98 17.42 -5.57
CA TYR A 84 1.20 18.79 -5.08
C TYR A 84 2.68 19.18 -5.01
N GLY A 85 3.58 18.35 -5.53
CA GLY A 85 5.03 18.61 -5.52
C GLY A 85 5.61 18.61 -4.10
N GLY A 86 5.07 17.77 -3.21
CA GLY A 86 5.56 17.63 -1.84
C GLY A 86 7.04 17.25 -1.85
N ARG A 87 7.91 18.17 -1.42
CA ARG A 87 9.37 17.97 -1.41
C ARG A 87 9.82 16.86 -0.46
N GLU A 88 8.89 16.33 0.33
CA GLU A 88 9.12 15.37 1.40
C GLU A 88 9.22 13.92 0.90
N ILE A 89 8.64 13.59 -0.26
CA ILE A 89 8.62 12.22 -0.79
C ILE A 89 9.31 12.15 -2.15
N ASN A 90 10.31 11.27 -2.26
CA ASN A 90 10.95 10.97 -3.54
C ASN A 90 9.91 10.35 -4.50
N ALA A 91 9.64 11.02 -5.63
CA ALA A 91 8.62 10.59 -6.59
C ALA A 91 8.85 9.16 -7.11
N GLY A 92 10.12 8.77 -7.35
CA GLY A 92 10.46 7.41 -7.77
C GLY A 92 10.10 6.37 -6.70
N MET A 93 10.35 6.67 -5.42
CA MET A 93 9.95 5.81 -4.31
C MET A 93 8.42 5.74 -4.17
N ALA A 94 7.71 6.85 -4.37
CA ALA A 94 6.25 6.85 -4.33
C ALA A 94 5.66 5.96 -5.44
N VAL A 95 6.12 6.12 -6.67
CA VAL A 95 5.71 5.28 -7.81
C VAL A 95 6.05 3.81 -7.55
N PHE A 96 7.24 3.51 -7.03
CA PHE A 96 7.62 2.14 -6.67
C PHE A 96 6.64 1.52 -5.66
N LEU A 97 6.34 2.21 -4.56
CA LEU A 97 5.43 1.72 -3.53
C LEU A 97 3.99 1.57 -4.04
N LEU A 98 3.50 2.52 -4.83
CA LEU A 98 2.18 2.45 -5.48
C LEU A 98 2.06 1.22 -6.40
N LYS A 99 3.11 0.91 -7.17
CA LYS A 99 3.14 -0.29 -8.02
C LYS A 99 3.24 -1.58 -7.19
N ALA A 100 4.17 -1.63 -6.24
CA ALA A 100 4.50 -2.85 -5.49
C ALA A 100 3.43 -3.25 -4.47
N LEU A 101 2.79 -2.28 -3.81
CA LEU A 101 1.88 -2.52 -2.69
C LEU A 101 0.41 -2.27 -3.02
N HIS A 102 0.13 -1.35 -3.96
CA HIS A 102 -1.23 -0.90 -4.27
C HIS A 102 -1.70 -1.32 -5.67
N GLY A 103 -0.87 -2.05 -6.42
CA GLY A 103 -1.25 -2.67 -7.69
C GLY A 103 -1.47 -1.68 -8.84
N LEU A 104 -1.02 -0.41 -8.69
CA LEU A 104 -1.07 0.55 -9.79
C LEU A 104 -0.14 0.08 -10.91
N LYS A 105 -0.58 0.27 -12.14
CA LYS A 105 0.18 -0.11 -13.34
C LYS A 105 0.36 1.09 -14.24
N GLU A 106 1.53 1.14 -14.85
CA GLU A 106 1.79 2.02 -15.96
C GLU A 106 1.44 1.22 -17.23
N ASN A 107 0.55 1.76 -18.05
CA ASN A 107 0.27 1.15 -19.34
C ASN A 107 1.41 1.51 -20.28
N GLU A 108 1.99 0.50 -20.93
CA GLU A 108 2.92 0.79 -22.02
C GLU A 108 2.16 1.49 -23.14
N PRO A 109 2.77 2.51 -23.78
CA PRO A 109 2.20 3.07 -24.99
C PRO A 109 2.04 1.97 -26.03
N GLN A 110 0.83 1.83 -26.59
CA GLN A 110 0.59 0.86 -27.66
C GLN A 110 1.51 1.17 -28.84
N THR A 111 2.45 0.27 -29.12
CA THR A 111 3.28 0.36 -30.31
C THR A 111 2.47 -0.14 -31.49
N LEU A 112 2.19 0.74 -32.44
CA LEU A 112 1.62 0.34 -33.73
C LEU A 112 2.67 -0.51 -34.47
N ILE A 113 2.40 -1.80 -34.63
CA ILE A 113 3.23 -2.68 -35.45
C ILE A 113 2.83 -2.44 -36.91
N GLN A 114 3.73 -1.86 -37.73
CA GLN A 114 3.53 -1.86 -39.18
C GLN A 114 3.69 -3.28 -39.71
N VAL A 115 2.57 -3.90 -40.08
CA VAL A 115 2.58 -5.21 -40.74
C VAL A 115 2.80 -4.97 -42.23
N ASN A 116 4.00 -5.26 -42.73
CA ASN A 116 4.30 -5.13 -44.15
C ASN A 116 3.71 -6.33 -44.92
N VAL A 117 2.41 -6.28 -45.21
CA VAL A 117 1.75 -7.29 -46.05
C VAL A 117 2.12 -7.05 -47.50
N LYS A 118 3.00 -7.90 -48.06
CA LYS A 118 3.18 -7.98 -49.51
C LYS A 118 1.87 -8.51 -50.12
N PRO A 119 1.24 -7.78 -51.06
CA PRO A 119 0.10 -8.31 -51.79
C PRO A 119 0.54 -9.56 -52.55
N ILE A 120 -0.14 -10.69 -52.36
CA ILE A 120 0.01 -11.84 -53.24
C ILE A 120 -0.78 -11.48 -54.50
N LEU A 121 -0.12 -10.82 -55.46
CA LEU A 121 -0.65 -10.66 -56.80
C LEU A 121 -0.74 -12.08 -57.39
N GLY A 122 -1.95 -12.62 -57.47
CA GLY A 122 -2.21 -13.83 -58.25
C GLY A 122 -1.82 -13.55 -59.69
N ASN A 123 -0.87 -14.33 -60.22
CA ASN A 123 -0.56 -14.33 -61.64
C ASN A 123 -1.84 -14.64 -62.42
N ILE A 124 -2.44 -13.61 -63.00
CA ILE A 124 -3.38 -13.76 -64.11
C ILE A 124 -2.53 -13.77 -65.38
N ASP A 125 -2.21 -14.97 -65.86
CA ASP A 125 -1.55 -15.16 -67.14
C ASP A 125 -2.45 -14.61 -68.27
N PRO A 126 -1.96 -13.70 -69.12
CA PRO A 126 -2.72 -13.25 -70.28
C PRO A 126 -2.71 -14.34 -71.36
N LYS A 127 -3.91 -14.71 -71.83
CA LYS A 127 -4.15 -15.57 -73.01
C LYS A 127 -3.67 -14.91 -74.30
#